data_AF-A0A101V7E0-F1
#
_entry.id   AF-A0A101V7E0-F1
#
_cell.length_a   1.000
_cell.length_b   1.000
_cell.length_c   1.000
_cell.angle_alpha   90.00
_cell.angle_beta   90.00
_cell.angle_gamma   90.00
#
_symmetry.space_group_name_H-M   'P 1'
#
loop_
_entity.id
_entity.type
_entity.pdbx_description
1 polymer ?
#
loop_
_entity_poly.entity_id
_entity_poly.type
_entity_poly.pdbx_seq_one_letter_code
_entity_poly.pdbx_strand_id
1 'polypeptide(L)'
;MTGRIEAVVFDVGRVIIEWDLRHLFAKLIDDAAELEWFCTNVVTEEWHFEHDAGRPLAEMLAERKALFPGHAHLIDAYAARFLETIPGPVPGTAALIDRLSAADIPLFAITNFGAEFWPQFRPTAPVLGHFRDIVVSGVERVAKPDPAIFELAIRRFGFEPGAMLLIDDNGANVAAASTLGWQVHHFLGADALERDLVARGLIGP
;
A
#
# COMPACT_ATOMS: atom_id res chain seq x y z
N MET A 1 10.70 27.71 5.51
CA MET A 1 9.77 27.83 4.36
C MET A 1 9.61 26.43 3.81
N THR A 2 8.41 25.86 3.85
CA THR A 2 8.15 24.59 3.16
C THR A 2 8.34 24.81 1.67
N GLY A 3 9.11 23.93 1.02
CA GLY A 3 9.43 24.04 -0.42
C GLY A 3 8.19 23.87 -1.28
N ARG A 4 8.29 24.25 -2.56
CA ARG A 4 7.28 23.91 -3.56
C ARG A 4 7.26 22.39 -3.75
N ILE A 5 6.07 21.80 -3.87
CA ILE A 5 5.94 20.38 -4.26
C ILE A 5 6.20 20.24 -5.75
N GLU A 6 7.08 19.30 -6.10
CA GLU A 6 7.48 18.95 -7.45
C GLU A 6 7.08 17.53 -7.83
N ALA A 7 6.77 16.66 -6.86
CA ALA A 7 6.29 15.30 -7.09
C ALA A 7 5.35 14.83 -5.98
N VAL A 8 4.44 13.91 -6.32
CA VAL A 8 3.50 13.30 -5.37
C VAL A 8 3.75 11.81 -5.29
N VAL A 9 3.80 11.29 -4.06
CA VAL A 9 4.12 9.90 -3.75
C VAL A 9 2.95 9.28 -2.99
N PHE A 10 2.36 8.23 -3.52
CA PHE A 10 1.22 7.55 -2.92
C PHE A 10 1.62 6.23 -2.26
N ASP A 11 1.01 5.91 -1.12
CA ASP A 11 0.77 4.51 -0.78
C ASP A 11 -0.27 3.90 -1.74
N VAL A 12 -0.27 2.57 -1.85
CA VAL A 12 -1.20 1.82 -2.69
C VAL A 12 -2.33 1.23 -1.84
N GLY A 13 -1.99 0.46 -0.80
CA GLY A 13 -2.96 -0.14 0.10
C GLY A 13 -3.71 0.93 0.90
N ARG A 14 -5.04 0.81 1.01
CA ARG A 14 -5.95 1.72 1.72
C ARG A 14 -5.94 3.19 1.26
N VAL A 15 -5.13 3.54 0.25
CA VAL A 15 -5.09 4.85 -0.39
C VAL A 15 -5.60 4.80 -1.83
N ILE A 16 -5.05 3.90 -2.66
CA ILE A 16 -5.47 3.70 -4.06
C ILE A 16 -6.46 2.54 -4.18
N ILE A 17 -6.21 1.46 -3.45
CA ILE A 17 -7.05 0.27 -3.41
C ILE A 17 -7.48 -0.04 -1.98
N GLU A 18 -8.67 -0.59 -1.82
CA GLU A 18 -9.13 -1.14 -0.56
C GLU A 18 -8.40 -2.46 -0.27
N TRP A 19 -8.25 -2.80 1.00
CA TRP A 19 -7.63 -4.07 1.39
C TRP A 19 -8.13 -4.54 2.77
N ASP A 20 -8.67 -5.76 2.80
CA ASP A 20 -9.00 -6.50 4.02
C ASP A 20 -9.00 -8.01 3.72
N LEU A 21 -8.23 -8.78 4.49
CA LEU A 21 -8.16 -10.25 4.41
C LEU A 21 -9.54 -10.90 4.48
N ARG A 22 -10.48 -10.29 5.22
CA ARG A 22 -11.86 -10.78 5.39
C ARG A 22 -12.62 -10.86 4.06
N HIS A 23 -12.29 -10.07 3.05
CA HIS A 23 -12.96 -10.15 1.74
C HIS A 23 -12.77 -11.50 1.05
N LEU A 24 -11.59 -12.13 1.20
CA LEU A 24 -11.37 -13.49 0.72
C LEU A 24 -12.03 -14.50 1.66
N PHE A 25 -11.73 -14.42 2.96
CA PHE A 25 -12.08 -15.49 3.89
C PHE A 25 -13.57 -15.58 4.20
N ALA A 26 -14.34 -14.48 4.08
CA ALA A 26 -15.80 -14.52 4.18
C ALA A 26 -16.47 -15.35 3.06
N LYS A 27 -15.75 -15.70 2.00
CA LYS A 27 -16.22 -16.61 0.93
C LYS A 27 -15.93 -18.09 1.24
N LEU A 28 -15.14 -18.36 2.27
CA LEU A 28 -14.62 -19.68 2.62
C LEU A 28 -15.04 -20.12 4.03
N ILE A 29 -15.41 -19.17 4.88
CA ILE A 29 -15.81 -19.37 6.27
C ILE A 29 -17.18 -18.69 6.44
N ASP A 30 -18.23 -19.49 6.62
CA ASP A 30 -19.61 -18.99 6.73
C ASP A 30 -19.90 -18.38 8.11
N ASP A 31 -19.28 -18.91 9.17
CA ASP A 31 -19.48 -18.42 10.53
C ASP A 31 -18.65 -17.15 10.79
N ALA A 32 -19.32 -16.07 11.17
CA ALA A 32 -18.69 -14.78 11.36
C ALA A 32 -17.70 -14.75 12.54
N ALA A 33 -17.94 -15.55 13.59
CA ALA A 33 -17.03 -15.61 14.73
C ALA A 33 -15.78 -16.43 14.40
N GLU A 34 -15.94 -17.52 13.64
CA GLU A 34 -14.83 -18.29 13.09
C GLU A 34 -13.98 -17.45 12.11
N LEU A 35 -14.61 -16.68 11.22
CA LEU A 35 -13.92 -15.77 10.31
C LEU A 35 -13.06 -14.76 11.08
N GLU A 36 -13.65 -14.11 12.08
CA GLU A 36 -12.93 -13.12 12.87
C GLU A 36 -11.79 -13.76 13.66
N TRP A 37 -12.04 -14.94 14.26
CA TRP A 37 -10.99 -15.69 14.95
C TRP A 37 -9.87 -16.09 13.99
N PHE A 38 -10.19 -16.54 12.78
CA PHE A 38 -9.23 -16.95 11.76
C PHE A 38 -8.35 -15.79 11.30
N CYS A 39 -8.92 -14.63 10.98
CA CYS A 39 -8.15 -13.43 10.59
C CYS A 39 -7.37 -12.82 11.77
N THR A 40 -7.75 -13.12 13.02
CA THR A 40 -7.06 -12.63 14.22
C THR A 40 -5.95 -13.58 14.70
N ASN A 41 -6.05 -14.88 14.41
CA ASN A 41 -5.16 -15.89 15.00
C ASN A 41 -4.37 -16.70 13.96
N VAL A 42 -4.89 -16.87 12.74
CA VAL A 42 -4.33 -17.77 11.72
C VAL A 42 -3.77 -17.01 10.53
N VAL A 43 -4.53 -16.16 9.83
CA VAL A 43 -3.96 -15.31 8.77
C VAL A 43 -4.11 -13.87 9.23
N THR A 44 -3.13 -13.40 10.00
CA THR A 44 -3.14 -12.08 10.63
C THR A 44 -2.47 -11.06 9.73
N GLU A 45 -2.79 -9.77 9.92
CA GLU A 45 -2.05 -8.69 9.24
C GLU A 45 -0.57 -8.71 9.61
N GLU A 46 -0.23 -8.97 10.89
CA GLU A 46 1.17 -9.06 11.33
C GLU A 46 1.93 -10.17 10.59
N TRP A 47 1.32 -11.34 10.42
CA TRP A 47 1.92 -12.41 9.64
C TRP A 47 2.00 -12.05 8.14
N HIS A 48 0.99 -11.39 7.59
CA HIS A 48 1.01 -10.88 6.21
C HIS A 48 2.17 -9.89 6.00
N PHE A 49 2.44 -9.00 6.96
CA PHE A 49 3.49 -7.99 6.87
C PHE A 49 4.90 -8.60 6.77
N GLU A 50 5.11 -9.85 7.20
CA GLU A 50 6.37 -10.55 6.93
C GLU A 50 6.62 -10.71 5.42
N HIS A 51 5.58 -11.00 4.64
CA HIS A 51 5.68 -11.10 3.18
C HIS A 51 5.93 -9.72 2.55
N ASP A 52 5.27 -8.67 3.07
CA ASP A 52 5.54 -7.29 2.65
C ASP A 52 6.97 -6.87 2.98
N ALA A 53 7.58 -7.39 4.04
CA ALA A 53 9.00 -7.18 4.34
C ALA A 53 9.94 -8.03 3.46
N GLY A 54 9.41 -8.84 2.53
CA GLY A 54 10.16 -9.60 1.56
C GLY A 54 10.53 -11.02 1.99
N ARG A 55 9.87 -11.55 3.03
CA ARG A 55 10.00 -12.95 3.41
C ARG A 55 9.38 -13.87 2.35
N PRO A 56 10.01 -14.98 1.95
CA PRO A 56 9.46 -15.88 0.92
C PRO A 56 8.12 -16.48 1.34
N LEU A 57 7.12 -16.42 0.45
CA LEU A 57 5.76 -16.87 0.76
C LEU A 57 5.73 -18.38 1.06
N ALA A 58 6.49 -19.18 0.30
CA ALA A 58 6.54 -20.63 0.48
C ALA A 58 6.96 -21.06 1.90
N GLU A 59 7.93 -20.35 2.50
CA GLU A 59 8.38 -20.60 3.87
C GLU A 59 7.28 -20.22 4.88
N MET A 60 6.71 -19.04 4.72
CA MET A 60 5.62 -18.55 5.57
C MET A 60 4.43 -19.51 5.57
N LEU A 61 4.00 -19.99 4.40
CA LEU A 61 2.89 -20.93 4.27
C LEU A 61 3.20 -22.27 4.94
N ALA A 62 4.40 -22.81 4.75
CA ALA A 62 4.78 -24.11 5.31
C ALA A 62 4.76 -24.08 6.84
N GLU A 63 5.35 -23.04 7.44
CA GLU A 63 5.35 -22.84 8.89
C GLU A 63 3.94 -22.61 9.43
N ARG A 64 3.15 -21.78 8.75
CA ARG A 64 1.80 -21.46 9.20
C ARG A 64 0.88 -22.68 9.18
N LYS A 65 1.03 -23.54 8.17
CA LYS A 65 0.32 -24.82 8.07
C LYS A 65 0.75 -25.82 9.15
N ALA A 66 2.02 -25.81 9.56
CA ALA A 66 2.48 -26.63 10.67
C ALA A 66 1.88 -26.19 12.02
N LEU A 67 1.67 -24.89 12.21
CA LEU A 67 1.02 -24.34 13.41
C LEU A 67 -0.50 -24.56 13.41
N PHE A 68 -1.13 -24.50 12.24
CA PHE A 68 -2.60 -24.59 12.09
C PHE A 68 -3.00 -25.68 11.07
N PRO A 69 -2.71 -26.96 11.33
CA PRO A 69 -2.92 -28.03 10.34
C PRO A 69 -4.38 -28.19 9.90
N GLY A 70 -5.34 -27.89 10.77
CA GLY A 70 -6.78 -27.91 10.43
C GLY A 70 -7.20 -26.84 9.41
N HIS A 71 -6.39 -25.80 9.22
CA HIS A 71 -6.69 -24.67 8.34
C HIS A 71 -5.80 -24.62 7.10
N ALA A 72 -5.09 -25.71 6.78
CA ALA A 72 -4.13 -25.73 5.69
C ALA A 72 -4.72 -25.29 4.34
N HIS A 73 -5.96 -25.71 4.05
CA HIS A 73 -6.69 -25.33 2.84
C HIS A 73 -7.00 -23.83 2.74
N LEU A 74 -7.25 -23.15 3.87
CA LEU A 74 -7.46 -21.70 3.92
C LEU A 74 -6.15 -20.94 3.76
N ILE A 75 -5.06 -21.47 4.33
CA ILE A 75 -3.71 -20.90 4.16
C ILE A 75 -3.25 -21.04 2.70
N ASP A 76 -3.55 -22.17 2.05
CA ASP A 76 -3.30 -22.34 0.61
C ASP A 76 -4.16 -21.37 -0.23
N ALA A 77 -5.41 -21.12 0.19
CA ALA A 77 -6.29 -20.15 -0.47
C ALA A 77 -5.75 -18.71 -0.37
N TYR A 78 -5.12 -18.31 0.74
CA TYR A 78 -4.47 -17.00 0.86
C TYR A 78 -3.46 -16.77 -0.27
N ALA A 79 -2.59 -17.75 -0.54
CA ALA A 79 -1.58 -17.64 -1.59
C ALA A 79 -2.20 -17.66 -3.00
N ALA A 80 -3.19 -18.52 -3.23
CA ALA A 80 -3.78 -18.72 -4.55
C ALA A 80 -4.79 -17.64 -4.94
N ARG A 81 -5.41 -16.97 -3.95
CA ARG A 81 -6.56 -16.08 -4.14
C ARG A 81 -6.36 -14.72 -3.47
N PHE A 82 -5.11 -14.32 -3.21
CA PHE A 82 -4.80 -13.06 -2.51
C PHE A 82 -5.51 -11.84 -3.10
N LEU A 83 -5.63 -11.74 -4.43
CA LEU A 83 -6.30 -10.59 -5.06
C LEU A 83 -7.78 -10.43 -4.66
N GLU A 84 -8.42 -11.48 -4.13
CA GLU A 84 -9.79 -11.38 -3.61
C GLU A 84 -9.88 -10.68 -2.25
N THR A 85 -8.74 -10.37 -1.59
CA THR A 85 -8.68 -9.51 -0.40
C THR A 85 -8.73 -8.02 -0.77
N ILE A 86 -8.71 -7.70 -2.06
CA ILE A 86 -8.73 -6.35 -2.62
C ILE A 86 -10.09 -6.18 -3.34
N PRO A 87 -11.12 -5.64 -2.67
CA PRO A 87 -12.47 -5.59 -3.22
C PRO A 87 -12.60 -4.58 -4.37
N GLY A 88 -11.72 -3.59 -4.44
CA GLY A 88 -11.76 -2.55 -5.47
C GLY A 88 -10.88 -1.34 -5.16
N PRO A 89 -11.00 -0.28 -5.97
CA PRO A 89 -10.30 0.99 -5.73
C PRO A 89 -10.93 1.74 -4.56
N VAL A 90 -10.12 2.53 -3.85
CA VAL A 90 -10.64 3.53 -2.90
C VAL A 90 -11.43 4.59 -3.69
N PRO A 91 -12.69 4.87 -3.34
CA PRO A 91 -13.51 5.84 -4.08
C PRO A 91 -12.85 7.22 -4.14
N GLY A 92 -12.81 7.79 -5.36
CA GLY A 92 -12.30 9.14 -5.61
C GLY A 92 -10.79 9.25 -5.83
N THR A 93 -9.96 8.33 -5.31
CA THR A 93 -8.49 8.46 -5.44
C THR A 93 -8.02 8.42 -6.89
N ALA A 94 -8.61 7.54 -7.73
CA ALA A 94 -8.20 7.44 -9.13
C ALA A 94 -8.41 8.76 -9.90
N ALA A 95 -9.53 9.46 -9.67
CA ALA A 95 -9.81 10.74 -10.31
C ALA A 95 -8.81 11.84 -9.88
N LEU A 96 -8.29 11.78 -8.66
CA LEU A 96 -7.25 12.71 -8.18
C LEU A 96 -5.90 12.41 -8.84
N ILE A 97 -5.57 11.13 -9.01
CA ILE A 97 -4.38 10.71 -9.75
C ILE A 97 -4.44 11.17 -11.21
N ASP A 98 -5.59 10.99 -11.86
CA ASP A 98 -5.80 11.45 -13.24
C ASP A 98 -5.60 12.96 -13.38
N ARG A 99 -6.12 13.74 -12.42
CA ARG A 99 -5.95 15.22 -12.40
C ARG A 99 -4.51 15.64 -12.16
N LEU A 100 -3.79 14.99 -11.25
CA LEU A 100 -2.37 15.26 -11.03
C LEU A 100 -1.56 14.92 -12.29
N SER A 101 -1.86 13.79 -12.93
CA SER A 101 -1.21 13.40 -14.19
C SER A 101 -1.51 14.39 -15.31
N ALA A 102 -2.76 14.89 -15.42
CA ALA A 102 -3.13 15.88 -16.43
C ALA A 102 -2.51 17.26 -16.18
N ALA A 103 -2.10 17.55 -14.94
CA ALA A 103 -1.33 18.73 -14.56
C ALA A 103 0.20 18.53 -14.70
N ASP A 104 0.64 17.45 -15.34
CA ASP A 104 2.05 17.08 -15.53
C ASP A 104 2.85 16.91 -14.22
N ILE A 105 2.17 16.64 -13.11
CA ILE A 105 2.83 16.38 -11.83
C ILE A 105 3.44 14.96 -11.87
N PRO A 106 4.75 14.81 -11.61
CA PRO A 106 5.39 13.51 -11.42
C PRO A 106 4.72 12.69 -10.30
N LEU A 107 4.38 11.44 -10.62
CA LEU A 107 3.73 10.52 -9.70
C LEU A 107 4.61 9.31 -9.41
N PHE A 108 4.73 8.98 -8.14
CA PHE A 108 5.48 7.83 -7.64
C PHE A 108 4.70 7.11 -6.54
N ALA A 109 5.10 5.89 -6.20
CA ALA A 109 4.48 5.18 -5.09
C ALA A 109 5.51 4.43 -4.24
N ILE A 110 5.20 4.30 -2.96
CA ILE A 110 5.93 3.46 -1.99
C ILE A 110 4.89 2.62 -1.29
N THR A 111 4.89 1.31 -1.53
CA THR A 111 3.89 0.39 -0.97
C THR A 111 4.53 -0.73 -0.17
N ASN A 112 3.94 -1.01 0.99
CA ASN A 112 4.16 -2.27 1.65
C ASN A 112 3.33 -3.34 0.92
N PHE A 113 4.00 -4.17 0.11
CA PHE A 113 3.35 -5.18 -0.71
C PHE A 113 4.30 -6.34 -1.00
N GLY A 114 3.81 -7.56 -0.80
CA GLY A 114 4.57 -8.78 -1.06
C GLY A 114 5.01 -8.94 -2.52
N ALA A 115 6.28 -9.31 -2.72
CA ALA A 115 6.91 -9.41 -4.04
C ALA A 115 6.21 -10.41 -4.96
N GLU A 116 5.68 -11.51 -4.42
CA GLU A 116 5.06 -12.57 -5.21
C GLU A 116 3.65 -12.20 -5.68
N PHE A 117 2.95 -11.32 -4.95
CA PHE A 117 1.60 -10.86 -5.30
C PHE A 117 1.61 -9.64 -6.21
N TRP A 118 2.63 -8.78 -6.12
CA TRP A 118 2.71 -7.55 -6.91
C TRP A 118 2.57 -7.74 -8.43
N PRO A 119 3.24 -8.71 -9.09
CA PRO A 119 3.09 -8.94 -10.53
C PRO A 119 1.69 -9.37 -10.95
N GLN A 120 0.93 -10.00 -10.04
CA GLN A 120 -0.45 -10.42 -10.26
C GLN A 120 -1.42 -9.24 -10.07
N PHE A 121 -1.16 -8.41 -9.05
CA PHE A 121 -1.97 -7.25 -8.71
C PHE A 121 -1.81 -6.09 -9.70
N ARG A 122 -0.58 -5.68 -10.03
CA ARG A 122 -0.32 -4.46 -10.80
C ARG A 122 -1.14 -4.36 -12.10
N PRO A 123 -1.29 -5.43 -12.91
CA PRO A 123 -2.11 -5.38 -14.13
C PRO A 123 -3.60 -5.12 -13.89
N THR A 124 -4.13 -5.38 -12.68
CA THR A 124 -5.54 -5.18 -12.35
C THR A 124 -5.86 -3.75 -11.90
N ALA A 125 -4.84 -2.89 -11.75
CA ALA A 125 -4.99 -1.50 -11.31
C ALA A 125 -4.43 -0.52 -12.37
N PRO A 126 -5.21 -0.20 -13.43
CA PRO A 126 -4.74 0.63 -14.56
C PRO A 126 -4.22 2.02 -14.15
N VAL A 127 -4.75 2.59 -13.06
CA VAL A 127 -4.31 3.89 -12.52
C VAL A 127 -2.82 3.91 -12.15
N LEU A 128 -2.22 2.75 -11.83
CA LEU A 128 -0.79 2.64 -11.59
C LEU A 128 0.06 2.91 -12.85
N GLY A 129 -0.56 2.96 -14.03
CA GLY A 129 0.10 3.36 -15.28
C GLY A 129 0.55 4.82 -15.31
N HIS A 130 0.02 5.69 -14.45
CA HIS A 130 0.45 7.09 -14.33
C HIS A 130 1.78 7.26 -13.59
N PHE A 131 2.25 6.22 -12.89
CA PHE A 131 3.37 6.29 -11.98
C PHE A 131 4.69 6.05 -12.72
N ARG A 132 5.63 6.98 -12.59
CA ARG A 132 6.96 6.90 -13.23
C ARG A 132 7.80 5.78 -12.63
N ASP A 133 7.70 5.60 -11.32
CA ASP A 133 8.35 4.51 -10.58
C ASP A 133 7.54 4.14 -9.34
N ILE A 134 7.67 2.89 -8.91
CA ILE A 134 7.01 2.34 -7.72
C ILE A 134 8.04 1.53 -6.92
N VAL A 135 8.22 1.90 -5.66
CA VAL A 135 8.99 1.15 -4.67
C VAL A 135 8.06 0.15 -4.00
N VAL A 136 8.38 -1.14 -4.13
CA VAL A 136 7.59 -2.25 -3.59
C VAL A 136 8.42 -2.92 -2.49
N SER A 137 7.99 -2.81 -1.24
CA SER A 137 8.77 -3.25 -0.08
C SER A 137 9.23 -4.70 -0.15
N GLY A 138 8.38 -5.61 -0.63
CA GLY A 138 8.71 -7.04 -0.70
C GLY A 138 9.83 -7.34 -1.69
N VAL A 139 9.95 -6.52 -2.75
CA VAL A 139 11.02 -6.61 -3.74
C VAL A 139 12.32 -6.06 -3.16
N GLU A 140 12.23 -4.93 -2.46
CA GLU A 140 13.39 -4.22 -1.90
C GLU A 140 13.85 -4.79 -0.55
N ARG A 141 13.03 -5.63 0.09
CA ARG A 141 13.23 -6.22 1.43
C ARG A 141 13.42 -5.18 2.53
N VAL A 142 12.77 -4.04 2.36
CA VAL A 142 12.69 -2.95 3.33
C VAL A 142 11.28 -2.36 3.23
N ALA A 143 10.61 -2.20 4.37
CA ALA A 143 9.21 -1.81 4.44
C ALA A 143 9.05 -0.50 5.22
N LYS A 144 8.02 0.29 4.90
CA LYS A 144 7.62 1.41 5.75
C LYS A 144 7.19 0.86 7.13
N PRO A 145 7.50 1.54 8.24
CA PRO A 145 8.04 2.90 8.36
C PRO A 145 9.58 2.98 8.47
N ASP A 146 10.34 1.96 8.07
CA ASP A 146 11.81 2.01 8.14
C ASP A 146 12.36 3.17 7.29
N PRO A 147 13.21 4.07 7.85
CA PRO A 147 13.83 5.16 7.10
C PRO A 147 14.48 4.74 5.79
N ALA A 148 15.04 3.54 5.71
CA ALA A 148 15.77 3.06 4.55
C ALA A 148 14.90 2.95 3.27
N ILE A 149 13.58 2.72 3.38
CA ILE A 149 12.69 2.70 2.20
C ILE A 149 12.47 4.11 1.63
N PHE A 150 12.37 5.11 2.50
CA PHE A 150 12.21 6.51 2.09
C PHE A 150 13.51 7.04 1.48
N GLU A 151 14.66 6.68 2.06
CA GLU A 151 15.97 7.00 1.48
C GLU A 151 16.18 6.34 0.11
N LEU A 152 15.73 5.09 -0.05
CA LEU A 152 15.71 4.42 -1.35
C LEU A 152 14.83 5.17 -2.36
N ALA A 153 13.64 5.57 -1.95
CA ALA A 153 12.72 6.34 -2.77
C ALA A 153 13.31 7.68 -3.20
N ILE A 154 13.95 8.44 -2.30
CA ILE A 154 14.65 9.69 -2.62
C ILE A 154 15.67 9.47 -3.74
N ARG A 155 16.51 8.43 -3.61
CA ARG A 155 17.53 8.11 -4.63
C ARG A 155 16.93 7.71 -5.97
N ARG A 156 15.84 6.93 -5.99
CA ARG A 156 15.19 6.44 -7.22
C ARG A 156 14.37 7.52 -7.93
N PHE A 157 13.62 8.31 -7.18
CA PHE A 157 12.72 9.31 -7.73
C PHE A 157 13.46 10.57 -8.17
N GLY A 158 14.62 10.85 -7.54
CA GLY A 158 15.50 11.95 -7.95
C GLY A 158 15.01 13.33 -7.51
N PHE A 159 14.17 13.39 -6.48
CA PHE A 159 13.68 14.63 -5.88
C PHE A 159 14.15 14.76 -4.44
N GLU A 160 14.33 16.00 -3.99
CA GLU A 160 14.59 16.30 -2.58
C GLU A 160 13.35 15.95 -1.72
N PRO A 161 13.53 15.47 -0.48
CA PRO A 161 12.42 15.11 0.42
C PRO A 161 11.39 16.24 0.54
N GLY A 162 11.87 17.48 0.75
CA GLY A 162 11.01 18.66 0.92
C GLY A 162 10.26 19.08 -0.35
N ALA A 163 10.56 18.51 -1.51
CA ALA A 163 9.85 18.72 -2.77
C ALA A 163 8.84 17.60 -3.08
N MET A 164 8.79 16.54 -2.26
CA MET A 164 7.86 15.43 -2.43
C MET A 164 6.74 15.47 -1.38
N LEU A 165 5.51 15.20 -1.83
CA LEU A 165 4.35 14.99 -0.95
C LEU A 165 4.07 13.49 -0.82
N LEU A 166 4.29 12.91 0.35
CA LEU A 166 3.83 11.55 0.66
C LEU A 166 2.37 11.56 1.10
N ILE A 167 1.56 10.68 0.51
CA ILE A 167 0.17 10.41 0.87
C ILE A 167 0.09 8.97 1.37
N ASP A 168 -0.22 8.78 2.65
CA ASP A 168 -0.21 7.47 3.32
C ASP A 168 -1.30 7.44 4.39
N ASP A 169 -2.02 6.33 4.56
CA ASP A 169 -3.07 6.17 5.57
C ASP A 169 -2.50 5.80 6.95
N ASN A 170 -1.28 5.28 7.01
CA ASN A 170 -0.64 4.86 8.25
C ASN A 170 0.15 6.00 8.89
N GLY A 171 -0.28 6.40 10.09
CA GLY A 171 0.35 7.49 10.84
C GLY A 171 1.84 7.26 11.17
N ALA A 172 2.30 6.01 11.31
CA ALA A 172 3.72 5.71 11.55
C ALA A 172 4.57 5.98 10.31
N ASN A 173 4.06 5.65 9.12
CA ASN A 173 4.72 5.95 7.84
C ASN A 173 4.80 7.47 7.63
N VAL A 174 3.70 8.18 7.88
CA VAL A 174 3.62 9.64 7.82
C VAL A 174 4.63 10.29 8.76
N ALA A 175 4.71 9.81 10.01
CA ALA A 175 5.66 10.33 10.99
C ALA A 175 7.11 10.09 10.55
N ALA A 176 7.44 8.90 10.07
CA ALA A 176 8.79 8.57 9.60
C ALA A 176 9.20 9.39 8.37
N ALA A 177 8.32 9.59 7.40
CA ALA A 177 8.61 10.45 6.26
C ALA A 177 8.81 11.91 6.68
N SER A 178 7.96 12.41 7.60
CA SER A 178 8.08 13.76 8.12
C SER A 178 9.42 14.01 8.83
N THR A 179 9.95 13.04 9.59
CA THR A 179 11.26 13.20 10.26
C THR A 179 12.42 13.24 9.26
N LEU A 180 12.24 12.66 8.07
CA LEU A 180 13.18 12.72 6.95
C LEU A 180 13.01 13.97 6.06
N GLY A 181 12.14 14.90 6.46
CA GLY A 181 11.97 16.18 5.78
C GLY A 181 10.99 16.15 4.59
N TRP A 182 10.22 15.08 4.44
CA TRP A 182 9.15 15.01 3.45
C TRP A 182 8.01 15.95 3.82
N GLN A 183 7.29 16.43 2.80
CA GLN A 183 5.94 16.93 3.03
C GLN A 183 4.99 15.74 3.07
N VAL A 184 4.01 15.78 3.96
CA VAL A 184 3.14 14.62 4.20
C VAL A 184 1.67 15.01 4.23
N HIS A 185 0.84 14.07 3.81
CA HIS A 185 -0.60 14.07 3.93
C HIS A 185 -1.03 12.74 4.57
N HIS A 186 -1.64 12.80 5.75
CA HIS A 186 -2.26 11.63 6.35
C HIS A 186 -3.60 11.38 5.67
N PHE A 187 -3.68 10.31 4.88
CA PHE A 187 -4.84 10.00 4.06
C PHE A 187 -6.02 9.52 4.91
N LEU A 188 -7.10 10.30 4.91
CA LEU A 188 -8.37 9.98 5.58
C LEU A 188 -9.54 9.87 4.60
N GLY A 189 -9.24 9.79 3.29
CA GLY A 189 -10.21 9.75 2.19
C GLY A 189 -9.96 10.80 1.12
N ALA A 190 -10.51 10.55 -0.07
CA ALA A 190 -10.27 11.36 -1.26
C ALA A 190 -10.68 12.84 -1.09
N ASP A 191 -11.78 13.14 -0.41
CA ASP A 191 -12.23 14.52 -0.20
C ASP A 191 -11.21 15.36 0.60
N ALA A 192 -10.57 14.75 1.59
CA ALA A 192 -9.54 15.43 2.40
C ALA A 192 -8.26 15.64 1.59
N LEU A 193 -7.89 14.64 0.80
CA LEU A 193 -6.77 14.72 -0.12
C LEU A 193 -7.00 15.81 -1.17
N GLU A 194 -8.17 15.85 -1.80
CA GLU A 194 -8.51 16.85 -2.81
C GLU A 194 -8.33 18.27 -2.28
N ARG A 195 -8.88 18.57 -1.10
CA ARG A 195 -8.72 19.89 -0.47
C ARG A 195 -7.26 20.25 -0.23
N ASP A 196 -6.43 19.31 0.20
CA ASP A 196 -5.01 19.54 0.42
C ASP A 196 -4.26 19.78 -0.91
N LEU A 197 -4.55 18.97 -1.95
CA LEU A 197 -3.96 19.14 -3.28
C LEU A 197 -4.33 20.50 -3.90
N VAL A 198 -5.58 20.94 -3.76
CA VAL A 198 -6.04 22.27 -4.20
C VAL A 198 -5.35 23.38 -3.39
N ALA A 199 -5.27 23.26 -2.06
CA ALA A 199 -4.62 24.25 -1.20
C ALA A 199 -3.13 24.41 -1.52
N ARG A 200 -2.47 23.33 -1.98
CA ARG A 200 -1.08 23.33 -2.44
C ARG A 200 -0.90 23.80 -3.89
N GLY A 201 -2.01 24.03 -4.60
CA GLY A 201 -2.00 24.43 -6.02
C GLY A 201 -1.53 23.34 -6.97
N LEU A 202 -1.68 22.06 -6.59
CA LEU A 202 -1.28 20.91 -7.41
C LEU A 202 -2.35 20.52 -8.44
N ILE A 203 -3.61 20.81 -8.14
CA ILE A 203 -4.76 20.65 -9.03
C ILE A 203 -5.68 21.87 -8.92
N GLY A 204 -6.47 22.14 -9.97
CA GLY A 204 -7.54 23.14 -9.91
C GLY A 204 -8.71 22.69 -9.03
N PRO A 205 -9.62 23.60 -8.63
CA PRO A 205 -10.83 23.26 -7.88
C PRO A 205 -11.80 22.37 -8.68
#